data_AF-A0AAI8X7N9-F1
#
_entry.id   AF-A0AAI8X7N9-F1
#
_cell.length_a   1.000
_cell.length_b   1.000
_cell.length_c   1.000
_cell.angle_alpha   90.00
_cell.angle_beta   90.00
_cell.angle_gamma   90.00
#
_symmetry.space_group_name_H-M   'P 1'
#
loop_
_entity.id
_entity.type
_entity.pdbx_description
1 polymer ?
#
loop_
_entity_poly.entity_id
_entity_poly.type
_entity_poly.pdbx_seq_one_letter_code
_entity_poly.pdbx_strand_id
1 'polypeptide(L)'
;MKLDLSPTSWGRVIAVTAAGTAFFIAVAFFVDSFNFPYLSPEAVWRAQMTDLMLPLVLGGSFLFFLMWKIRQLAIAQRDLSVIAATDSLTAVLNRGAFSMLVEAYLEETRKQEQTRSGALLIIDADHFKSINDRLGHDCGDQALKLIAQAIKGQLRGSDIVGRIGGEEFGVFLPGVDPSQSWLVAEGIRRRIREMDFSPGGRACPLSVSIGGTSFSGPTTYEAIFSAADRRLYAAKSNGRDQVSFDPAEATLVSQSSVATVH
;
A
#
# COMPACT_ATOMS: atom_id res chain seq x y z
N MET A 1 -5.22 3.96 28.80
CA MET A 1 -4.13 3.55 27.90
C MET A 1 -4.57 2.27 27.21
N LYS A 2 -4.87 2.29 25.89
CA LYS A 2 -5.28 1.08 25.17
C LYS A 2 -4.05 0.19 24.95
N LEU A 3 -4.10 -1.08 25.35
CA LEU A 3 -3.01 -2.02 25.04
C LEU A 3 -2.99 -2.28 23.53
N ASP A 4 -1.91 -1.87 22.88
CA ASP A 4 -1.64 -2.26 21.50
C ASP A 4 -1.22 -3.74 21.46
N LEU A 5 -2.03 -4.57 20.81
CA LEU A 5 -1.79 -6.01 20.62
C LEU A 5 -1.40 -6.34 19.17
N SER A 6 -0.90 -5.35 18.41
CA SER A 6 -0.44 -5.57 17.04
C SER A 6 0.75 -6.54 16.97
N PRO A 7 1.01 -7.14 15.80
CA PRO A 7 2.06 -8.15 15.66
C PRO A 7 3.48 -7.68 16.01
N THR A 8 3.70 -6.37 15.97
CA THR A 8 5.00 -5.74 16.23
C THR A 8 5.09 -5.10 17.62
N SER A 9 3.99 -5.11 18.40
CA SER A 9 3.93 -4.42 19.68
C SER A 9 4.62 -5.20 20.80
N TRP A 10 5.23 -4.46 21.72
CA TRP A 10 5.70 -5.02 22.99
C TRP A 10 4.55 -5.40 23.93
N GLY A 11 3.40 -4.72 23.80
CA GLY A 11 2.20 -5.02 24.56
C GLY A 11 1.74 -6.47 24.36
N ARG A 12 1.76 -6.96 23.12
CA ARG A 12 1.42 -8.36 22.80
C ARG A 12 2.42 -9.34 23.42
N VAL A 13 3.72 -9.05 23.32
CA VAL A 13 4.78 -9.92 23.88
C VAL A 13 4.59 -10.09 25.38
N ILE A 14 4.42 -8.99 26.11
CA ILE A 14 4.27 -9.00 27.57
C ILE A 14 2.95 -9.67 27.96
N ALA A 15 1.84 -9.32 27.31
CA ALA A 15 0.52 -9.85 27.64
C ALA A 15 0.45 -11.38 27.44
N VAL A 16 0.93 -11.88 26.29
CA VAL A 16 0.90 -13.32 25.99
C VAL A 16 1.86 -14.10 26.89
N THR A 17 3.04 -13.54 27.18
CA THR A 17 4.00 -14.18 28.10
C THR A 17 3.40 -14.30 29.51
N ALA A 18 2.83 -13.21 30.04
CA ALA A 18 2.24 -13.20 31.37
C ALA A 18 1.03 -14.14 31.47
N ALA A 19 0.10 -14.07 30.50
CA ALA A 19 -1.08 -14.92 30.48
C ALA A 19 -0.73 -16.41 30.31
N GLY A 20 0.21 -16.73 29.40
CA GLY A 20 0.66 -18.10 29.18
C GLY A 20 1.39 -18.69 30.38
N THR A 21 2.22 -17.89 31.06
CA THR A 21 2.92 -18.33 32.29
C THR A 21 1.93 -18.59 33.42
N ALA A 22 0.97 -17.69 33.64
CA ALA A 22 -0.08 -17.88 34.64
C ALA A 22 -0.94 -19.11 34.35
N PHE A 23 -1.24 -19.37 33.07
CA PHE A 23 -1.96 -20.56 32.65
C PHE A 23 -1.18 -21.85 32.98
N PHE A 24 0.12 -21.91 32.68
CA PHE A 24 0.94 -23.08 33.02
C PHE A 24 1.03 -23.33 34.52
N ILE A 25 1.15 -22.28 35.33
CA ILE A 25 1.10 -22.38 36.80
C ILE A 25 -0.26 -22.96 37.23
N ALA A 26 -1.37 -22.39 36.75
CA ALA A 26 -2.70 -22.87 37.12
C ALA A 26 -2.95 -24.34 36.74
N VAL A 27 -2.46 -24.76 35.57
CA VAL A 27 -2.52 -26.17 35.14
C VAL A 27 -1.69 -27.07 36.04
N ALA A 28 -0.48 -26.66 36.43
CA ALA A 28 0.37 -27.44 37.33
C ALA A 28 -0.31 -27.68 38.69
N PHE A 29 -0.79 -26.60 39.33
CA PHE A 29 -1.54 -26.68 40.59
C PHE A 29 -2.81 -27.55 40.45
N PHE A 30 -3.52 -27.45 39.34
CA PHE A 30 -4.70 -28.28 39.08
C PHE A 30 -4.33 -29.77 38.98
N VAL A 31 -3.32 -30.11 38.17
CA VAL A 31 -2.85 -31.50 38.00
C VAL A 31 -2.39 -32.10 39.33
N ASP A 32 -1.65 -31.35 40.15
CA ASP A 32 -1.17 -31.81 41.44
C ASP A 32 -2.31 -32.05 42.44
N SER A 33 -3.35 -31.20 42.41
CA SER A 33 -4.53 -31.39 43.26
C SER A 33 -5.28 -32.71 43.02
N PHE A 34 -5.21 -33.25 41.80
CA PHE A 34 -5.82 -34.54 41.45
C PHE A 34 -4.90 -35.74 41.72
N ASN A 35 -3.61 -35.61 41.45
CA ASN A 35 -2.68 -36.74 41.50
C ASN A 35 -2.15 -37.03 42.91
N PHE A 36 -2.12 -36.03 43.79
CA PHE A 36 -1.44 -36.13 45.08
C PHE A 36 -2.28 -35.75 46.30
N PRO A 37 -3.51 -36.30 46.47
CA PRO A 37 -4.42 -35.88 47.54
C PRO A 37 -3.97 -36.24 48.96
N TYR A 38 -2.99 -37.15 49.12
CA TYR A 38 -2.57 -37.68 50.43
C TYR A 38 -1.10 -37.38 50.79
N LEU A 39 -0.48 -36.40 50.15
CA LEU A 39 0.90 -36.02 50.48
C LEU A 39 1.01 -35.41 51.89
N SER A 40 2.17 -35.60 52.52
CA SER A 40 2.49 -34.91 53.77
C SER A 40 2.58 -33.38 53.55
N PRO A 41 2.32 -32.55 54.58
CA PRO A 41 2.36 -31.09 54.44
C PRO A 41 3.68 -30.55 53.86
N GLU A 42 4.81 -31.18 54.21
CA GLU A 42 6.14 -30.82 53.68
C GLU A 42 6.33 -31.18 52.21
N ALA A 43 5.69 -32.25 51.75
CA ALA A 43 5.74 -32.64 50.34
C ALA A 43 4.83 -31.73 49.49
N VAL A 44 3.65 -31.36 50.02
CA VAL A 44 2.75 -30.38 49.37
C VAL A 44 3.43 -29.03 49.20
N TRP A 45 4.10 -28.51 50.24
CA TRP A 45 4.82 -27.24 50.14
C TRP A 45 5.91 -27.26 49.05
N ARG A 46 6.70 -28.34 48.97
CA ARG A 46 7.73 -28.49 47.94
C ARG A 46 7.16 -28.57 46.53
N ALA A 47 6.04 -29.29 46.36
CA ALA A 47 5.34 -29.40 45.09
C ALA A 47 4.84 -28.04 44.61
N GLN A 48 4.14 -27.29 45.47
CA GLN A 48 3.64 -25.95 45.16
C GLN A 48 4.73 -24.94 44.82
N MET A 49 5.88 -25.00 45.52
CA MET A 49 7.04 -24.17 45.16
C MET A 49 7.57 -24.52 43.77
N THR A 50 7.55 -25.80 43.41
CA THR A 50 7.98 -26.27 42.08
C THR A 50 7.00 -25.82 40.98
N ASP A 51 5.69 -25.94 41.22
CA ASP A 51 4.61 -25.51 40.31
C ASP A 51 4.62 -24.02 40.04
N LEU A 52 5.11 -23.22 41.00
CA LEU A 52 5.29 -21.79 40.81
C LEU A 52 6.61 -21.47 40.11
N MET A 53 7.73 -22.01 40.59
CA MET A 53 9.07 -21.61 40.14
C MET A 53 9.40 -22.15 38.75
N LEU A 54 9.04 -23.39 38.44
CA LEU A 54 9.42 -24.02 37.19
C LEU A 54 8.78 -23.33 35.96
N PRO A 55 7.46 -23.07 35.93
CA PRO A 55 6.87 -22.33 34.82
C PRO A 55 7.30 -20.87 34.79
N LEU A 56 7.56 -20.23 35.94
CA LEU A 56 8.02 -18.85 35.97
C LEU A 56 9.41 -18.70 35.34
N VAL A 57 10.35 -19.57 35.71
CA VAL A 57 11.74 -19.52 35.25
C VAL A 57 11.90 -20.09 33.85
N LEU A 58 11.35 -21.27 33.55
CA LEU A 58 11.51 -21.91 32.24
C LEU A 58 10.40 -21.52 31.28
N GLY A 59 9.14 -21.68 31.68
CA GLY A 59 7.98 -21.42 30.82
C GLY A 59 7.88 -19.96 30.40
N GLY A 60 7.99 -19.03 31.35
CA GLY A 60 7.94 -17.59 31.11
C GLY A 60 9.11 -17.11 30.25
N SER A 61 10.33 -17.55 30.55
CA SER A 61 11.51 -17.21 29.73
C SER A 61 11.38 -17.76 28.30
N PHE A 62 10.89 -18.99 28.13
CA PHE A 62 10.68 -19.59 26.81
C PHE A 62 9.58 -18.88 26.02
N LEU A 63 8.43 -18.58 26.65
CA LEU A 63 7.34 -17.83 26.03
C LEU A 63 7.77 -16.42 25.65
N PHE A 64 8.52 -15.74 26.52
CA PHE A 64 9.07 -14.42 26.25
C PHE A 64 10.01 -14.46 25.04
N PHE A 65 10.94 -15.41 25.02
CA PHE A 65 11.85 -15.62 23.90
C PHE A 65 11.10 -15.90 22.60
N LEU A 66 10.09 -16.78 22.63
CA LEU A 66 9.29 -17.12 21.46
C LEU A 66 8.51 -15.90 20.95
N MET A 67 7.85 -15.16 21.84
CA MET A 67 7.10 -13.95 21.46
C MET A 67 8.02 -12.85 20.94
N TRP A 68 9.20 -12.69 21.54
CA TRP A 68 10.22 -11.77 21.05
C TRP A 68 10.70 -12.17 19.64
N LYS A 69 10.95 -13.45 19.38
CA LYS A 69 11.32 -13.96 18.06
C LYS A 69 10.23 -13.75 17.01
N ILE A 70 8.97 -14.02 17.34
CA ILE A 70 7.83 -13.76 16.44
C ILE A 70 7.73 -12.26 16.14
N ARG A 71 7.94 -11.39 17.14
CA ARG A 71 7.97 -9.94 16.93
C ARG A 71 9.11 -9.53 15.99
N GLN A 72 10.32 -10.06 16.17
CA GLN A 72 11.47 -9.79 15.30
C GLN A 72 11.20 -10.23 13.85
N LEU A 73 10.59 -11.41 13.67
CA LEU A 73 10.20 -11.90 12.36
C LEU A 73 9.16 -10.98 11.70
N ALA A 74 8.17 -10.52 12.46
CA ALA A 74 7.17 -9.58 11.96
C ALA A 74 7.77 -8.23 11.55
N ILE A 75 8.78 -7.74 12.28
CA ILE A 75 9.52 -6.52 11.94
C ILE A 75 10.36 -6.74 10.68
N ALA A 76 11.16 -7.82 10.62
CA ALA A 76 11.97 -8.13 9.46
C ALA A 76 11.14 -8.34 8.19
N GLN A 77 9.97 -8.97 8.29
CA GLN A 77 9.03 -9.11 7.17
C GLN A 77 8.51 -7.75 6.69
N ARG A 78 8.27 -6.81 7.61
CA ARG A 78 7.88 -5.43 7.28
C ARG A 78 9.03 -4.65 6.64
N ASP A 79 10.24 -4.82 7.14
CA ASP A 79 11.41 -4.14 6.58
C ASP A 79 11.76 -4.67 5.18
N LEU A 80 11.62 -5.99 4.96
CA LEU A 80 11.76 -6.58 3.63
C LEU A 80 10.70 -6.09 2.64
N SER A 81 9.45 -5.89 3.10
CA SER A 81 8.42 -5.32 2.22
C SER A 81 8.68 -3.85 1.88
N VAL A 82 9.36 -3.11 2.76
CA VAL A 82 9.82 -1.74 2.54
C VAL A 82 11.06 -1.68 1.63
N ILE A 83 12.01 -2.61 1.74
CA ILE A 83 13.16 -2.69 0.80
C ILE A 83 12.69 -3.10 -0.60
N ALA A 84 11.63 -3.91 -0.68
CA ALA A 84 10.95 -4.21 -1.93
C ALA A 84 10.06 -3.07 -2.44
N ALA A 85 9.93 -1.92 -1.75
CA ALA A 85 8.90 -0.90 -2.03
C ALA A 85 8.97 -0.28 -3.43
N THR A 86 10.02 -0.49 -4.19
CA THR A 86 10.15 0.01 -5.56
C THR A 86 10.10 -1.13 -6.58
N ASP A 87 9.48 -0.86 -7.72
CA ASP A 87 9.47 -1.76 -8.86
C ASP A 87 10.87 -1.81 -9.49
N SER A 88 11.43 -3.01 -9.61
CA SER A 88 12.81 -3.22 -10.09
C SER A 88 13.07 -2.71 -11.52
N LEU A 89 12.03 -2.65 -12.36
CA LEU A 89 12.17 -2.20 -13.75
C LEU A 89 12.12 -0.68 -13.87
N THR A 90 11.16 -0.05 -13.19
CA THR A 90 10.80 1.37 -13.40
C THR A 90 11.25 2.30 -12.27
N ALA A 91 11.69 1.74 -11.14
CA ALA A 91 12.11 2.46 -9.93
C ALA A 91 11.05 3.43 -9.35
N VAL A 92 9.77 3.30 -9.75
CA VAL A 92 8.63 3.88 -9.03
C VAL A 92 8.21 2.92 -7.92
N LEU A 93 7.25 3.28 -7.08
CA LEU A 93 6.76 2.37 -6.05
C LEU A 93 6.18 1.09 -6.67
N ASN A 94 6.33 -0.04 -5.99
CA ASN A 94 5.58 -1.23 -6.35
C ASN A 94 4.10 -1.09 -5.91
N ARG A 95 3.24 -2.00 -6.37
CA ARG A 95 1.80 -2.01 -6.03
C ARG A 95 1.52 -1.91 -4.54
N GLY A 96 2.22 -2.69 -3.72
CA GLY A 96 1.98 -2.77 -2.27
C GLY A 96 2.40 -1.51 -1.52
N ALA A 97 3.53 -0.90 -1.89
CA ALA A 97 3.99 0.34 -1.31
C ALA A 97 3.14 1.53 -1.74
N PHE A 98 2.70 1.55 -3.01
CA PHE A 98 1.76 2.54 -3.52
C PHE A 98 0.44 2.53 -2.73
N SER A 99 -0.23 1.38 -2.64
CA SER A 99 -1.51 1.29 -1.93
C SER A 99 -1.37 1.61 -0.45
N MET A 100 -0.30 1.13 0.21
CA MET A 100 -0.03 1.43 1.62
C MET A 100 0.09 2.92 1.90
N LEU A 101 0.81 3.67 1.06
CA LEU A 101 0.98 5.11 1.26
C LEU A 101 -0.31 5.89 0.99
N VAL A 102 -1.09 5.48 -0.01
CA VAL A 102 -2.40 6.10 -0.29
C VAL A 102 -3.37 5.83 0.86
N GLU A 103 -3.47 4.59 1.34
CA GLU A 103 -4.29 4.23 2.50
C GLU A 103 -3.90 5.01 3.75
N ALA A 104 -2.59 5.16 4.02
CA ALA A 104 -2.10 5.94 5.15
C ALA A 104 -2.53 7.42 5.05
N TYR A 105 -2.48 8.02 3.86
CA TYR A 105 -2.94 9.39 3.64
C TYR A 105 -4.46 9.55 3.87
N LEU A 106 -5.26 8.61 3.35
CA LEU A 106 -6.71 8.63 3.50
C LEU A 106 -7.14 8.44 4.97
N GLU A 107 -6.46 7.55 5.69
CA GLU A 107 -6.73 7.31 7.10
C GLU A 107 -6.38 8.50 7.99
N GLU A 108 -5.28 9.22 7.69
CA GLU A 108 -4.93 10.46 8.40
C GLU A 108 -5.98 11.55 8.18
N THR A 109 -6.50 11.65 6.95
CA THR A 109 -7.58 12.59 6.60
C THR A 109 -8.84 12.30 7.41
N ARG A 110 -9.19 11.01 7.57
CA ARG A 110 -10.35 10.58 8.36
C ARG A 110 -10.21 10.93 9.84
N LYS A 111 -9.02 10.77 10.42
CA LYS A 111 -8.77 11.01 11.86
C LYS A 111 -8.76 12.47 12.24
N GLN A 112 -8.29 13.34 11.35
CA GLN A 112 -8.12 14.77 11.66
C GLN A 112 -9.40 15.59 11.42
N GLU A 113 -10.51 14.97 10.98
CA GLU A 113 -11.75 15.65 10.54
C GLU A 113 -11.51 16.79 9.53
N GLN A 114 -10.36 16.75 8.85
CA GLN A 114 -9.98 17.76 7.88
C GLN A 114 -10.55 17.37 6.52
N THR A 115 -11.23 18.32 5.87
CA THR A 115 -11.62 18.21 4.47
C THR A 115 -10.38 18.31 3.60
N ARG A 116 -9.66 17.20 3.41
CA ARG A 116 -8.61 17.11 2.38
C ARG A 116 -9.21 16.61 1.09
N SER A 117 -8.82 17.26 0.00
CA SER A 117 -9.07 16.79 -1.35
C SER A 117 -7.88 15.99 -1.86
N GLY A 118 -8.09 15.32 -2.98
CA GLY A 118 -7.03 14.72 -3.75
C GLY A 118 -7.60 14.02 -4.98
N ALA A 119 -6.72 13.39 -5.73
CA ALA A 119 -7.13 12.58 -6.87
C ALA A 119 -6.30 11.31 -6.99
N LEU A 120 -6.91 10.27 -7.54
CA LEU A 120 -6.24 9.05 -7.97
C LEU A 120 -6.37 8.93 -9.49
N LEU A 121 -5.25 8.68 -10.14
CA LEU A 121 -5.15 8.37 -11.56
C LEU A 121 -4.68 6.92 -11.72
N ILE A 122 -5.34 6.19 -12.62
CA ILE A 122 -4.89 4.89 -13.12
C ILE A 122 -4.53 5.09 -14.60
N ILE A 123 -3.30 4.74 -14.94
CA ILE A 123 -2.68 4.97 -16.24
C ILE A 123 -2.32 3.61 -16.82
N ASP A 124 -2.66 3.37 -18.08
CA ASP A 124 -2.35 2.11 -18.78
C ASP A 124 -1.71 2.40 -20.13
N ALA A 125 -0.64 1.67 -20.45
CA ALA A 125 0.05 1.79 -21.73
C ALA A 125 -0.76 1.15 -22.85
N ASP A 126 -1.17 1.96 -23.82
CA ASP A 126 -2.00 1.50 -24.92
C ASP A 126 -1.23 0.55 -25.84
N HIS A 127 -1.88 -0.54 -26.24
CA HIS A 127 -1.33 -1.52 -27.17
C HIS A 127 0.03 -2.10 -26.74
N PHE A 128 0.35 -2.11 -25.43
CA PHE A 128 1.64 -2.57 -24.92
C PHE A 128 2.00 -4.00 -25.33
N LYS A 129 1.01 -4.90 -25.35
CA LYS A 129 1.18 -6.25 -25.90
C LYS A 129 1.69 -6.23 -27.35
N SER A 130 1.17 -5.35 -28.21
CA SER A 130 1.62 -5.23 -29.60
C SER A 130 3.07 -4.74 -29.70
N ILE A 131 3.50 -3.87 -28.78
CA ILE A 131 4.90 -3.40 -28.69
C ILE A 131 5.79 -4.60 -28.37
N ASN A 132 5.45 -5.40 -27.36
CA ASN A 132 6.19 -6.61 -27.01
C ASN A 132 6.24 -7.62 -28.15
N ASP A 133 5.09 -7.89 -28.78
CA ASP A 133 4.99 -8.88 -29.85
C ASP A 133 5.80 -8.48 -31.10
N ARG A 134 5.94 -7.18 -31.37
CA ARG A 134 6.63 -6.66 -32.56
C ARG A 134 8.11 -6.35 -32.33
N LEU A 135 8.48 -5.92 -31.13
CA LEU A 135 9.80 -5.34 -30.83
C LEU A 135 10.56 -6.13 -29.75
N GLY A 136 9.94 -7.14 -29.14
CA GLY A 136 10.52 -7.93 -28.07
C GLY A 136 10.34 -7.29 -26.68
N HIS A 137 10.48 -8.13 -25.65
CA HIS A 137 10.30 -7.73 -24.25
C HIS A 137 11.28 -6.65 -23.80
N ASP A 138 12.53 -6.66 -24.26
CA ASP A 138 13.52 -5.64 -23.91
C ASP A 138 13.07 -4.23 -24.34
N CYS A 139 12.43 -4.11 -25.50
CA CYS A 139 11.87 -2.85 -25.98
C CYS A 139 10.63 -2.44 -25.17
N GLY A 140 9.77 -3.38 -24.80
CA GLY A 140 8.65 -3.11 -23.90
C GLY A 140 9.12 -2.60 -22.54
N ASP A 141 10.15 -3.21 -21.98
CA ASP A 141 10.79 -2.80 -20.74
C ASP A 141 11.35 -1.37 -20.82
N GLN A 142 11.96 -1.02 -21.96
CA GLN A 142 12.41 0.34 -22.22
C GLN A 142 11.24 1.33 -22.32
N ALA A 143 10.14 0.95 -22.98
CA ALA A 143 8.93 1.77 -23.06
C ALA A 143 8.34 2.04 -21.65
N LEU A 144 8.27 1.03 -20.78
CA LEU A 144 7.78 1.20 -19.41
C LEU A 144 8.68 2.13 -18.58
N LYS A 145 10.01 2.03 -18.74
CA LYS A 145 10.95 2.95 -18.09
C LYS A 145 10.72 4.40 -18.54
N LEU A 146 10.52 4.63 -19.83
CA LEU A 146 10.25 5.96 -20.38
C LEU A 146 8.92 6.52 -19.89
N ILE A 147 7.86 5.68 -19.87
CA ILE A 147 6.55 6.07 -19.33
C ILE A 147 6.68 6.46 -17.86
N ALA A 148 7.36 5.65 -17.05
CA ALA A 148 7.57 5.94 -15.63
C ALA A 148 8.35 7.26 -15.40
N GLN A 149 9.36 7.52 -16.23
CA GLN A 149 10.12 8.79 -16.20
C GLN A 149 9.25 9.98 -16.61
N ALA A 150 8.44 9.84 -17.65
CA ALA A 150 7.53 10.90 -18.10
C ALA A 150 6.48 11.22 -17.03
N ILE A 151 5.92 10.20 -16.37
CA ILE A 151 5.01 10.37 -15.24
C ILE A 151 5.74 11.15 -14.14
N LYS A 152 6.89 10.65 -13.64
CA LYS A 152 7.67 11.32 -12.58
C LYS A 152 7.99 12.77 -12.90
N GLY A 153 8.30 13.10 -14.16
CA GLY A 153 8.61 14.47 -14.58
C GLY A 153 7.43 15.45 -14.52
N GLN A 154 6.19 14.96 -14.39
CA GLN A 154 4.99 15.80 -14.21
C GLN A 154 4.59 15.96 -12.73
N LEU A 155 5.20 15.21 -11.83
CA LEU A 155 4.80 15.11 -10.43
C LEU A 155 5.58 16.05 -9.52
N ARG A 156 4.91 16.54 -8.48
CA ARG A 156 5.50 17.31 -7.37
C ARG A 156 6.09 16.35 -6.35
N GLY A 157 6.93 16.86 -5.45
CA GLY A 157 7.57 16.03 -4.42
C GLY A 157 6.60 15.36 -3.42
N SER A 158 5.38 15.88 -3.29
CA SER A 158 4.31 15.31 -2.46
C SER A 158 3.51 14.21 -3.15
N ASP A 159 3.59 14.13 -4.47
CA ASP A 159 2.77 13.22 -5.27
C ASP A 159 3.37 11.82 -5.25
N ILE A 160 2.51 10.81 -5.34
CA ILE A 160 2.90 9.41 -5.20
C ILE A 160 2.72 8.73 -6.54
N VAL A 161 3.72 7.98 -6.99
CA VAL A 161 3.66 7.17 -8.21
C VAL A 161 4.10 5.74 -7.95
N GLY A 162 3.36 4.78 -8.49
CA GLY A 162 3.72 3.37 -8.44
C GLY A 162 3.29 2.60 -9.68
N ARG A 163 3.94 1.47 -9.92
CA ARG A 163 3.55 0.47 -10.92
C ARG A 163 2.63 -0.55 -10.24
N ILE A 164 1.37 -0.51 -10.60
CA ILE A 164 0.29 -1.27 -9.94
C ILE A 164 -0.09 -2.55 -10.69
N GLY A 165 0.36 -2.69 -11.94
CA GLY A 165 0.18 -3.86 -12.78
C GLY A 165 1.33 -4.04 -13.77
N GLY A 166 1.17 -4.93 -14.76
CA GLY A 166 2.21 -5.20 -15.76
C GLY A 166 2.54 -3.96 -16.59
N GLU A 167 1.52 -3.30 -17.11
CA GLU A 167 1.61 -2.08 -17.95
C GLU A 167 0.84 -0.89 -17.35
N GLU A 168 0.49 -1.01 -16.06
CA GLU A 168 -0.38 -0.08 -15.35
C GLU A 168 0.39 0.67 -14.25
N PHE A 169 0.14 1.98 -14.19
CA PHE A 169 0.70 2.89 -13.19
C PHE A 169 -0.43 3.56 -12.41
N GLY A 170 -0.21 3.73 -11.11
CA GLY A 170 -1.03 4.53 -10.22
C GLY A 170 -0.32 5.84 -9.90
N VAL A 171 -1.08 6.93 -9.93
CA VAL A 171 -0.62 8.26 -9.47
C VAL A 171 -1.63 8.79 -8.46
N PHE A 172 -1.15 9.21 -7.29
CA PHE A 172 -1.97 9.84 -6.27
C PHE A 172 -1.51 11.27 -6.03
N LEU A 173 -2.47 12.20 -6.06
CA LEU A 173 -2.27 13.64 -6.01
C LEU A 173 -2.92 14.19 -4.73
N PRO A 174 -2.17 14.31 -3.62
CA PRO A 174 -2.71 14.80 -2.36
C PRO A 174 -2.98 16.30 -2.40
N GLY A 175 -4.15 16.73 -1.91
CA GLY A 175 -4.49 18.16 -1.76
C GLY A 175 -4.77 18.89 -3.07
N VAL A 176 -5.01 18.16 -4.15
CA VAL A 176 -5.26 18.72 -5.49
C VAL A 176 -6.76 18.86 -5.72
N ASP A 177 -7.16 19.93 -6.41
CA ASP A 177 -8.54 20.14 -6.85
C ASP A 177 -8.83 19.38 -8.17
N PRO A 178 -10.11 19.17 -8.54
CA PRO A 178 -10.44 18.41 -9.75
C PRO A 178 -9.90 19.00 -11.06
N SER A 179 -9.72 20.32 -11.13
CA SER A 179 -9.20 20.96 -12.35
C SER A 179 -7.70 20.72 -12.51
N GLN A 180 -6.96 20.80 -11.41
CA GLN A 180 -5.53 20.52 -11.37
C GLN A 180 -5.23 19.04 -11.60
N SER A 181 -6.05 18.13 -11.07
CA SER A 181 -5.86 16.69 -11.29
C SER A 181 -6.00 16.31 -12.77
N TRP A 182 -6.98 16.93 -13.47
CA TRP A 182 -7.12 16.78 -14.91
C TRP A 182 -5.92 17.33 -15.68
N LEU A 183 -5.43 18.52 -15.31
CA LEU A 183 -4.26 19.13 -15.95
C LEU A 183 -3.00 18.26 -15.81
N VAL A 184 -2.78 17.67 -14.64
CA VAL A 184 -1.66 16.73 -14.41
C VAL A 184 -1.83 15.48 -15.28
N ALA A 185 -3.03 14.90 -15.32
CA ALA A 185 -3.31 13.73 -16.16
C ALA A 185 -3.08 14.02 -17.65
N GLU A 186 -3.58 15.14 -18.16
CA GLU A 186 -3.38 15.53 -19.57
C GLU A 186 -1.92 15.88 -19.86
N GLY A 187 -1.21 16.50 -18.91
CA GLY A 187 0.23 16.75 -18.99
C GLY A 187 1.02 15.44 -19.13
N ILE A 188 0.69 14.42 -18.34
CA ILE A 188 1.29 13.08 -18.43
C ILE A 188 1.01 12.46 -19.81
N ARG A 189 -0.26 12.42 -20.24
CA ARG A 189 -0.67 11.86 -21.53
C ARG A 189 0.09 12.50 -22.69
N ARG A 190 0.09 13.83 -22.75
CA ARG A 190 0.79 14.60 -23.79
C ARG A 190 2.29 14.35 -23.75
N ARG A 191 2.90 14.39 -22.57
CA ARG A 191 4.34 14.19 -22.43
C ARG A 191 4.75 12.82 -22.96
N ILE A 192 3.96 11.78 -22.70
CA ILE A 192 4.20 10.42 -23.21
C ILE A 192 4.01 10.36 -24.73
N ARG A 193 2.95 10.98 -25.23
CA ARG A 193 2.65 11.02 -26.67
C ARG A 193 3.73 11.74 -27.49
N GLU A 194 4.34 12.77 -26.92
CA GLU A 194 5.40 13.58 -27.53
C GLU A 194 6.80 12.95 -27.38
N MET A 195 6.95 11.84 -26.66
CA MET A 195 8.26 11.17 -26.54
C MET A 195 8.70 10.53 -27.85
N ASP A 196 9.96 10.77 -28.22
CA ASP A 196 10.61 10.00 -29.29
C ASP A 196 11.00 8.61 -28.76
N PHE A 197 10.23 7.60 -29.16
CA PHE A 197 10.54 6.21 -28.90
C PHE A 197 10.75 5.48 -30.22
N SER A 198 12.02 5.30 -30.59
CA SER A 198 12.44 4.77 -31.89
C SER A 198 13.44 3.60 -31.75
N PRO A 199 13.07 2.48 -31.09
CA PRO A 199 13.96 1.34 -30.92
C PRO A 199 14.36 0.76 -32.29
N GLY A 200 15.65 0.52 -32.49
CA GLY A 200 16.19 0.05 -33.76
C GLY A 200 16.00 1.05 -34.93
N GLY A 201 15.80 2.34 -34.64
CA GLY A 201 15.64 3.39 -35.65
C GLY A 201 14.24 3.49 -36.27
N ARG A 202 13.25 2.74 -35.76
CA ARG A 202 11.88 2.79 -36.24
C ARG A 202 10.96 3.46 -35.22
N ALA A 203 10.33 4.56 -35.61
CA ALA A 203 9.38 5.27 -34.75
C ALA A 203 8.23 4.36 -34.30
N CYS A 204 8.03 4.31 -32.99
CA CYS A 204 6.96 3.59 -32.30
C CYS A 204 6.32 4.55 -31.28
N PRO A 205 5.35 5.38 -31.70
CA PRO A 205 4.74 6.34 -30.78
C PRO A 205 4.08 5.62 -29.61
N LEU A 206 4.40 6.06 -28.39
CA LEU A 206 3.76 5.58 -27.18
C LEU A 206 2.48 6.39 -26.92
N SER A 207 1.46 5.75 -26.35
CA SER A 207 0.30 6.45 -25.80
C SER A 207 -0.19 5.75 -24.54
N VAL A 208 -0.94 6.48 -23.73
CA VAL A 208 -1.56 5.96 -22.52
C VAL A 208 -3.02 6.38 -22.46
N SER A 209 -3.85 5.51 -21.90
CA SER A 209 -5.19 5.86 -21.45
C SER A 209 -5.16 6.14 -19.95
N ILE A 210 -5.86 7.17 -19.49
CA ILE A 210 -5.86 7.59 -18.08
C ILE A 210 -7.30 7.69 -17.56
N GLY A 211 -7.58 6.99 -16.47
CA GLY A 211 -8.79 7.15 -15.68
C GLY A 211 -8.49 7.90 -14.39
N GLY A 212 -9.16 9.03 -14.16
CA GLY A 212 -9.01 9.85 -12.96
C GLY A 212 -10.30 9.90 -12.14
N THR A 213 -10.14 10.02 -10.83
CA THR A 213 -11.22 10.42 -9.92
C THR A 213 -10.66 11.41 -8.90
N SER A 214 -11.38 12.50 -8.67
CA SER A 214 -11.08 13.39 -7.56
C SER A 214 -12.01 13.05 -6.39
N PHE A 215 -11.62 13.44 -5.18
CA PHE A 215 -12.42 13.30 -3.99
C PHE A 215 -12.25 14.52 -3.09
N SER A 216 -13.27 14.78 -2.29
CA SER A 216 -13.25 15.78 -1.23
C SER A 216 -13.90 15.17 0.00
N GLY A 217 -13.15 15.12 1.11
CA GLY A 217 -13.60 14.50 2.35
C GLY A 217 -13.31 13.00 2.47
N PRO A 218 -13.92 12.32 3.46
CA PRO A 218 -13.59 10.93 3.79
C PRO A 218 -13.92 9.96 2.66
N THR A 219 -12.97 9.10 2.30
CA THR A 219 -13.13 8.03 1.31
C THR A 219 -12.19 6.86 1.63
N THR A 220 -12.32 5.74 0.92
CA THR A 220 -11.41 4.59 1.03
C THR A 220 -10.64 4.37 -0.26
N TYR A 221 -9.51 3.68 -0.17
CA TYR A 221 -8.67 3.35 -1.32
C TYR A 221 -9.46 2.55 -2.37
N GLU A 222 -10.25 1.57 -1.95
CA GLU A 222 -11.05 0.72 -2.84
C GLU A 222 -12.08 1.54 -3.61
N ALA A 223 -12.71 2.53 -2.96
CA ALA A 223 -13.73 3.36 -3.57
C ALA A 223 -13.14 4.24 -4.69
N ILE A 224 -12.02 4.92 -4.41
CA ILE A 224 -11.35 5.77 -5.40
C ILE A 224 -10.68 4.94 -6.49
N PHE A 225 -10.11 3.77 -6.17
CA PHE A 225 -9.51 2.87 -7.15
C PHE A 225 -10.55 2.34 -8.12
N SER A 226 -11.68 1.81 -7.60
CA SER A 226 -12.79 1.34 -8.43
C SER A 226 -13.38 2.45 -9.29
N ALA A 227 -13.44 3.68 -8.77
CA ALA A 227 -13.88 4.82 -9.57
C ALA A 227 -12.89 5.10 -10.71
N ALA A 228 -11.60 5.31 -10.42
CA ALA A 228 -10.59 5.58 -11.45
C ALA A 228 -10.52 4.48 -12.52
N ASP A 229 -10.65 3.21 -12.14
CA ASP A 229 -10.62 2.06 -13.05
C ASP A 229 -11.79 2.09 -14.05
N ARG A 230 -13.00 2.44 -13.60
CA ARG A 230 -14.14 2.64 -14.53
C ARG A 230 -13.88 3.76 -15.54
N ARG A 231 -13.20 4.84 -15.14
CA ARG A 231 -12.84 5.94 -16.07
C ARG A 231 -11.75 5.48 -17.04
N LEU A 232 -10.79 4.67 -16.59
CA LEU A 232 -9.78 4.11 -17.47
C LEU A 232 -10.43 3.21 -18.53
N TYR A 233 -11.38 2.36 -18.13
CA TYR A 233 -12.16 1.55 -19.05
C TYR A 233 -12.90 2.41 -20.10
N ALA A 234 -13.50 3.53 -19.68
CA ALA A 234 -14.14 4.48 -20.58
C ALA A 234 -13.14 5.11 -21.56
N ALA A 235 -11.96 5.54 -21.10
CA ALA A 235 -10.90 6.06 -21.95
C ALA A 235 -10.42 5.03 -22.99
N LYS A 236 -10.26 3.76 -22.60
CA LYS A 236 -9.90 2.69 -23.54
C LYS A 236 -11.01 2.41 -24.56
N SER A 237 -12.26 2.44 -24.13
CA SER A 237 -13.43 2.18 -24.98
C SER A 237 -13.71 3.30 -25.98
N ASN A 238 -13.42 4.55 -25.60
CA ASN A 238 -13.62 5.74 -26.44
C ASN A 238 -12.44 6.04 -27.38
N GLY A 239 -11.57 5.06 -27.65
CA GLY A 239 -10.50 5.21 -28.66
C GLY A 239 -9.08 5.36 -28.13
N ARG A 240 -8.83 5.22 -26.82
CA ARG A 240 -7.51 5.32 -26.17
C ARG A 240 -6.85 6.70 -26.31
N ASP A 241 -5.58 6.84 -25.89
CA ASP A 241 -4.80 8.09 -25.92
C ASP A 241 -5.57 9.30 -25.34
N GLN A 242 -6.27 9.11 -24.22
CA GLN A 242 -7.12 10.14 -23.63
C GLN A 242 -7.26 9.99 -22.12
N VAL A 243 -7.74 11.08 -21.52
CA VAL A 243 -8.01 11.20 -20.09
C VAL A 243 -9.52 11.20 -19.87
N SER A 244 -10.00 10.39 -18.93
CA SER A 244 -11.41 10.36 -18.52
C SER A 244 -11.56 10.65 -17.03
N PHE A 245 -12.50 11.53 -16.69
CA PHE A 245 -12.91 11.92 -15.33
C PHE A 245 -14.45 11.93 -15.25
N ASP A 246 -15.00 12.15 -14.06
CA ASP A 246 -16.45 12.31 -13.93
C ASP A 246 -16.97 13.58 -14.64
N PRO A 247 -18.19 13.55 -15.21
CA PRO A 247 -18.78 14.69 -15.93
C PRO A 247 -18.88 15.98 -15.09
N ALA A 248 -19.06 15.85 -13.77
CA ALA A 248 -19.11 16.99 -12.85
C ALA A 248 -17.75 17.68 -12.68
N GLU A 249 -16.64 16.96 -12.89
CA GLU A 249 -15.27 17.49 -12.79
C GLU A 249 -14.81 18.11 -14.12
N ALA A 250 -15.24 17.56 -15.26
CA ALA A 250 -14.91 18.08 -16.59
C ALA A 250 -15.54 19.46 -16.89
N THR A 251 -16.72 19.74 -16.31
CA THR A 251 -17.47 20.98 -16.59
C THR A 251 -16.79 22.22 -15.96
N LEU A 252 -16.07 22.06 -14.84
CA LEU A 252 -15.32 23.12 -14.18
C LEU A 252 -14.08 23.56 -14.99
N VAL A 253 -13.49 22.65 -15.76
CA VAL A 253 -12.28 22.92 -16.58
C VAL A 253 -12.62 23.72 -17.83
N SER A 254 -13.76 23.42 -18.49
CA SER A 254 -14.23 24.15 -19.67
C SER A 254 -14.45 25.64 -19.37
N GLN A 255 -15.02 25.97 -18.20
CA GLN A 255 -15.29 27.36 -17.81
C GLN A 255 -14.05 28.13 -17.33
N SER A 256 -13.05 27.44 -16.77
CA SER A 256 -11.80 28.07 -16.27
C SER A 256 -10.85 28.49 -17.40
N SER A 257 -10.85 27.77 -18.52
CA SER A 257 -10.00 28.08 -19.69
C SER A 257 -10.42 29.35 -20.45
N VAL A 258 -11.67 29.79 -20.29
CA VAL A 258 -12.22 30.99 -20.96
C VAL A 258 -11.92 32.27 -20.16
N ALA A 259 -11.57 32.16 -18.87
CA ALA A 259 -11.38 33.31 -17.98
C ALA A 259 -9.96 33.89 -17.93
N THR A 260 -8.99 33.36 -18.69
CA THR A 260 -7.58 33.86 -18.68
C THR A 260 -7.15 34.54 -19.98
N VAL A 261 -8.12 35.06 -20.75
CA VAL A 261 -7.84 35.95 -21.89
C VAL A 261 -8.75 37.17 -21.77
N HIS A 262 -8.40 38.10 -20.88
CA HIS A 262 -8.77 39.52 -20.96
C HIS A 262 -7.84 40.34 -20.08
#